data_AF-I7AQ73-F1
#
_entry.id   AF-I7AQ73-F1
#
_cell.length_a   1.000
_cell.length_b   1.000
_cell.length_c   1.000
_cell.angle_alpha   90.00
_cell.angle_beta   90.00
_cell.angle_gamma   90.00
#
_symmetry.space_group_name_H-M   'P 1'
#
loop_
_entity.id
_entity.type
_entity.pdbx_description
1 polymer ?
#
loop_
_entity_poly.entity_id
_entity_poly.type
_entity_poly.pdbx_seq_one_letter_code
_entity_poly.pdbx_strand_id
1 'polypeptide(L)'
;MGLLRLFFNALVAHVSRDKMSECEPADAPSGDMAIPTNLNREILYESFISINSLVFICEMNQFTDELMEEFVKKTVFVAKELLVENPSAFNQFNNYLTKVDGVGRDLKDALELRNKYFNNDRSMIGRELSAQKYKELRSRANGRLPRLYYEDKDEEYLQMMKRLMSAKHGDDGIHKAINREMAEFYGEKTEISKTLVLDSRISLSIGGSIFAPGIFANLIRSLSIPNISEIINRAVPRLIAPCEDLISKMHLKSSTERRSLVLDFLYGCLKRKNGPFKEKIDKAFEERTKILDIYLKGDPKAQKKLQILDKFQEDEINKLLFVFKNIKDDDLALRIDRAVVEAYIDFLENNQVSAKENLYGLFMK
;
A
#
# COMPACT_ATOMS: atom_id res chain seq x y z
N MET A 1 15.17 22.70 35.97
CA MET A 1 14.98 22.59 34.50
C MET A 1 15.81 21.44 33.88
N GLY A 2 15.86 20.25 34.51
CA GLY A 2 16.70 19.13 34.04
C GLY A 2 15.94 17.85 33.65
N LEU A 3 14.69 17.66 34.10
CA LEU A 3 13.94 16.42 33.84
C LEU A 3 13.26 16.39 32.46
N LEU A 4 12.84 17.54 31.92
CA LEU A 4 12.17 17.63 30.60
C LEU A 4 13.10 17.34 29.41
N ARG A 5 14.43 17.41 29.59
CA ARG A 5 15.42 17.00 28.57
C ARG A 5 15.61 15.48 28.51
N LEU A 6 15.36 14.76 29.62
CA LEU A 6 15.38 13.30 29.65
C LEU A 6 14.11 12.69 29.01
N PHE A 7 12.97 13.40 29.08
CA PHE A 7 11.72 12.96 28.45
C PHE A 7 11.74 12.99 26.91
N PHE A 8 12.62 13.77 26.28
CA PHE A 8 12.74 13.83 24.82
C PHE A 8 13.80 12.88 24.25
N ASN A 9 14.83 12.51 25.01
CA ASN A 9 15.92 11.65 24.49
C ASN A 9 15.56 10.16 24.39
N ALA A 10 14.50 9.70 25.08
CA ALA A 10 13.99 8.33 24.91
C ALA A 10 12.97 8.20 23.75
N LEU A 11 12.51 9.32 23.20
CA LEU A 11 11.58 9.40 22.06
C LEU A 11 12.25 9.84 20.75
N VAL A 12 13.51 10.30 20.82
CA VAL A 12 14.27 10.82 19.68
C VAL A 12 15.66 10.18 19.68
N ALA A 13 15.75 8.97 19.14
CA ALA A 13 17.03 8.37 18.74
C ALA A 13 16.88 7.70 17.36
N HIS A 14 16.47 8.49 16.37
CA HIS A 14 17.16 8.66 15.09
C HIS A 14 16.35 9.64 14.22
N VAL A 15 16.46 10.94 14.55
CA VAL A 15 16.20 12.02 13.61
C VAL A 15 17.58 12.47 13.12
N SER A 16 17.93 12.10 11.90
CA SER A 16 18.81 12.93 11.07
C SER A 16 17.94 13.63 10.04
N ARG A 17 17.82 14.94 10.24
CA ARG A 17 17.31 15.96 9.32
C ARG A 17 18.07 15.91 7.98
N ASP A 18 17.41 16.14 6.84
CA ASP A 18 17.04 17.48 6.38
C ASP A 18 16.08 17.49 5.18
N LYS A 19 15.23 18.51 5.17
CA LYS A 19 14.39 19.09 4.08
C LYS A 19 13.37 18.18 3.39
N MET A 20 12.12 18.26 3.86
CA MET A 20 10.96 18.16 2.98
C MET A 20 10.11 19.42 3.12
N SER A 21 9.98 20.10 1.98
CA SER A 21 9.22 21.32 1.73
C SER A 21 7.75 21.15 2.11
N GLU A 22 7.20 22.21 2.69
CA GLU A 22 5.77 22.42 2.87
C GLU A 22 5.05 22.31 1.52
N CYS A 23 3.99 21.49 1.48
CA CYS A 23 2.89 21.62 0.54
C CYS A 23 1.60 21.50 1.34
N GLU A 24 0.83 22.58 1.35
CA GLU A 24 -0.52 22.65 1.92
C GLU A 24 -1.48 21.66 1.23
N PRO A 25 -2.47 21.09 1.94
CA PRO A 25 -3.42 20.19 1.33
C PRO A 25 -4.49 20.99 0.58
N ALA A 26 -4.48 20.90 -0.74
CA ALA A 26 -5.63 21.26 -1.56
C ALA A 26 -6.78 20.28 -1.29
N ASP A 27 -7.99 20.82 -1.22
CA ASP A 27 -9.24 20.10 -1.01
C ASP A 27 -9.34 18.82 -1.84
N ALA A 28 -9.42 17.67 -1.16
CA ALA A 28 -9.54 16.36 -1.79
C ALA A 28 -11.01 16.09 -2.17
N PRO A 29 -11.33 15.82 -3.45
CA PRO A 29 -12.62 15.25 -3.80
C PRO A 29 -12.67 13.77 -3.43
N SER A 30 -13.90 13.29 -3.30
CA SER A 30 -14.31 11.91 -3.01
C SER A 30 -13.40 10.79 -3.53
N GLY A 31 -13.02 9.89 -2.61
CA GLY A 31 -13.23 8.45 -2.77
C GLY A 31 -12.22 7.61 -3.54
N ASP A 32 -11.48 8.16 -4.50
CA ASP A 32 -10.42 7.41 -5.19
C ASP A 32 -9.06 7.89 -4.72
N MET A 33 -8.22 6.97 -4.21
CA MET A 33 -6.79 7.26 -4.08
C MET A 33 -6.28 7.61 -5.47
N ALA A 34 -5.90 8.87 -5.69
CA ALA A 34 -5.27 9.29 -6.93
C ALA A 34 -4.06 8.37 -7.17
N ILE A 35 -4.14 7.54 -8.21
CA ILE A 35 -3.08 6.61 -8.59
C ILE A 35 -1.83 7.46 -8.85
N PRO A 36 -0.71 7.25 -8.12
CA PRO A 36 0.54 7.91 -8.45
C PRO A 36 0.93 7.51 -9.87
N THR A 37 1.09 8.50 -10.76
CA THR A 37 1.28 8.23 -12.19
C THR A 37 2.71 8.52 -12.60
N ASN A 38 3.54 7.48 -12.68
CA ASN A 38 4.72 7.54 -13.55
C ASN A 38 4.23 7.57 -15.00
N LEU A 39 4.14 8.78 -15.58
CA LEU A 39 3.64 9.01 -16.93
C LEU A 39 4.49 8.29 -18.00
N ASN A 40 5.80 8.11 -17.79
CA ASN A 40 6.65 7.37 -18.73
C ASN A 40 6.19 5.90 -18.79
N ARG A 41 6.13 5.23 -17.64
CA ARG A 41 5.67 3.85 -17.51
C ARG A 41 4.24 3.68 -18.02
N GLU A 42 3.35 4.61 -17.69
CA GLU A 42 1.96 4.56 -18.13
C GLU A 42 1.82 4.66 -19.67
N ILE A 43 2.58 5.57 -20.32
CA ILE A 43 2.61 5.64 -21.79
C ILE A 43 3.17 4.36 -22.38
N LEU A 44 4.25 3.82 -21.81
CA LEU A 44 4.92 2.63 -22.31
C LEU A 44 4.02 1.37 -22.28
N TYR A 45 3.25 1.17 -21.22
CA TYR A 45 2.48 -0.06 -21.01
C TYR A 45 0.98 0.04 -21.32
N GLU A 46 0.39 1.24 -21.40
CA GLU A 46 -1.06 1.42 -21.62
C GLU A 46 -1.47 2.21 -22.86
N SER A 47 -0.53 2.78 -23.60
CA SER A 47 -0.87 3.54 -24.82
C SER A 47 -1.35 2.66 -25.98
N PHE A 48 -0.87 1.42 -26.07
CA PHE A 48 -1.23 0.49 -27.14
C PHE A 48 -2.54 -0.23 -26.88
N ILE A 49 -2.73 -0.69 -25.65
CA ILE A 49 -3.95 -1.30 -25.12
C ILE A 49 -3.98 -0.99 -23.61
N SER A 50 -5.08 -0.46 -23.10
CA SER A 50 -5.19 -0.13 -21.67
C SER A 50 -5.33 -1.39 -20.82
N ILE A 51 -4.95 -1.35 -19.54
CA ILE A 51 -5.09 -2.51 -18.64
C ILE A 51 -6.56 -2.94 -18.55
N ASN A 52 -7.48 -1.96 -18.44
CA ASN A 52 -8.92 -2.22 -18.45
C ASN A 52 -9.37 -2.94 -19.73
N SER A 53 -8.88 -2.50 -20.89
CA SER A 53 -9.17 -3.11 -22.17
C SER A 53 -8.60 -4.53 -22.26
N LEU A 54 -7.36 -4.72 -21.81
CA LEU A 54 -6.66 -6.00 -21.80
C LEU A 54 -7.39 -7.03 -20.94
N VAL A 55 -7.75 -6.67 -19.70
CA VAL A 55 -8.55 -7.53 -18.80
C VAL A 55 -9.88 -7.90 -19.45
N PHE A 56 -10.57 -6.93 -20.06
CA PHE A 56 -11.84 -7.17 -20.73
C PHE A 56 -11.71 -8.14 -21.93
N ILE A 57 -10.72 -7.95 -22.80
CA ILE A 57 -10.55 -8.84 -23.96
C ILE A 57 -10.11 -10.24 -23.56
N CYS A 58 -9.27 -10.37 -22.51
CA CYS A 58 -8.84 -11.66 -22.02
C CYS A 58 -10.03 -12.46 -21.51
N GLU A 59 -10.95 -11.80 -20.79
CA GLU A 59 -12.18 -12.43 -20.31
C GLU A 59 -13.12 -12.80 -21.48
N MET A 60 -13.42 -11.85 -22.35
CA MET A 60 -14.36 -12.07 -23.46
C MET A 60 -13.90 -13.16 -24.44
N ASN A 61 -12.59 -13.30 -24.61
CA ASN A 61 -11.99 -14.30 -25.49
C ASN A 61 -11.49 -15.55 -24.74
N GLN A 62 -11.77 -15.65 -23.43
CA GLN A 62 -11.41 -16.80 -22.58
C GLN A 62 -9.92 -17.17 -22.67
N PHE A 63 -9.04 -16.19 -22.50
CA PHE A 63 -7.60 -16.42 -22.53
C PHE A 63 -7.17 -17.32 -21.36
N THR A 64 -6.31 -18.30 -21.65
CA THR A 64 -5.51 -18.97 -20.63
C THR A 64 -4.34 -18.06 -20.23
N ASP A 65 -3.66 -18.39 -19.13
CA ASP A 65 -2.48 -17.65 -18.69
C ASP A 65 -1.39 -17.62 -19.77
N GLU A 66 -1.18 -18.73 -20.49
CA GLU A 66 -0.21 -18.83 -21.59
C GLU A 66 -0.62 -17.94 -22.77
N LEU A 67 -1.90 -17.93 -23.13
CA LEU A 67 -2.42 -17.08 -24.22
C LEU A 67 -2.34 -15.60 -23.87
N MET A 68 -2.63 -15.24 -22.62
CA MET A 68 -2.47 -13.87 -22.13
C MET A 68 -1.00 -13.44 -22.18
N GLU A 69 -0.08 -14.29 -21.71
CA GLU A 69 1.35 -14.00 -21.75
C GLU A 69 1.87 -13.86 -23.19
N GLU A 70 1.48 -14.76 -24.09
CA GLU A 70 1.82 -14.68 -25.51
C GLU A 70 1.27 -13.40 -26.15
N PHE A 71 0.01 -13.06 -25.86
CA PHE A 71 -0.63 -11.86 -26.36
C PHE A 71 0.11 -10.60 -25.91
N VAL A 72 0.40 -10.47 -24.61
CA VAL A 72 1.13 -9.33 -24.04
C VAL A 72 2.52 -9.19 -24.68
N LYS A 73 3.26 -10.29 -24.81
CA LYS A 73 4.59 -10.30 -25.45
C LYS A 73 4.54 -9.86 -26.91
N LYS A 74 3.55 -10.32 -27.67
CA LYS A 74 3.38 -9.98 -29.10
C LYS A 74 2.75 -8.62 -29.36
N THR A 75 2.25 -7.94 -28.33
CA THR A 75 1.53 -6.66 -28.47
C THR A 75 2.13 -5.57 -27.61
N VAL A 76 1.84 -5.57 -26.30
CA VAL A 76 2.27 -4.53 -25.34
C VAL A 76 3.78 -4.36 -25.38
N PHE A 77 4.55 -5.45 -25.31
CA PHE A 77 6.02 -5.35 -25.28
C PHE A 77 6.60 -4.90 -26.60
N VAL A 78 6.11 -5.42 -27.73
CA VAL A 78 6.49 -4.94 -29.07
C VAL A 78 6.21 -3.44 -29.21
N ALA A 79 5.01 -2.99 -28.81
CA ALA A 79 4.63 -1.59 -28.86
C ALA A 79 5.50 -0.70 -27.94
N LYS A 80 5.85 -1.20 -26.76
CA LYS A 80 6.76 -0.53 -25.82
C LYS A 80 8.14 -0.31 -26.45
N GLU A 81 8.76 -1.35 -27.01
CA GLU A 81 10.07 -1.23 -27.66
C GLU A 81 10.02 -0.21 -28.82
N LEU A 82 8.99 -0.31 -29.66
CA LEU A 82 8.78 0.63 -30.77
C LEU A 82 8.62 2.08 -30.31
N LEU A 83 7.96 2.32 -29.17
CA LEU A 83 7.81 3.67 -28.60
C LEU A 83 9.14 4.25 -28.10
N VAL A 84 9.99 3.41 -27.52
CA VAL A 84 11.31 3.83 -27.02
C VAL A 84 12.22 4.17 -28.19
N GLU A 85 12.21 3.37 -29.25
CA GLU A 85 12.99 3.61 -30.46
C GLU A 85 12.47 4.80 -31.28
N ASN A 86 11.15 4.88 -31.42
CA ASN A 86 10.49 5.89 -32.23
C ASN A 86 9.14 6.35 -31.62
N PRO A 87 9.14 7.44 -30.83
CA PRO A 87 7.92 7.97 -30.21
C PRO A 87 6.81 8.32 -31.20
N SER A 88 7.10 8.52 -32.50
CA SER A 88 6.06 8.78 -33.50
C SER A 88 5.12 7.60 -33.73
N ALA A 89 5.53 6.38 -33.36
CA ALA A 89 4.71 5.16 -33.43
C ALA A 89 3.40 5.29 -32.64
N PHE A 90 3.39 6.06 -31.56
CA PHE A 90 2.20 6.35 -30.75
C PHE A 90 1.00 6.81 -31.57
N ASN A 91 1.22 7.65 -32.59
CA ASN A 91 0.13 8.18 -33.42
C ASN A 91 -0.61 7.09 -34.21
N GLN A 92 0.01 5.92 -34.38
CA GLN A 92 -0.56 4.78 -35.09
C GLN A 92 -1.32 3.83 -34.15
N PHE A 93 -1.19 3.98 -32.83
CA PHE A 93 -1.78 3.01 -31.88
C PHE A 93 -3.30 3.04 -31.87
N ASN A 94 -3.92 4.16 -32.22
CA ASN A 94 -5.37 4.28 -32.35
C ASN A 94 -5.91 3.76 -33.72
N ASN A 95 -5.14 2.95 -34.44
CA ASN A 95 -5.56 2.30 -35.69
C ASN A 95 -6.28 0.97 -35.42
N TYR A 96 -7.58 0.90 -35.72
CA TYR A 96 -8.43 -0.28 -35.52
C TYR A 96 -8.79 -1.02 -36.81
N LEU A 97 -8.04 -0.81 -37.90
CA LEU A 97 -8.26 -1.53 -39.15
C LEU A 97 -7.84 -3.00 -39.01
N THR A 98 -8.59 -3.89 -39.65
CA THR A 98 -8.30 -5.34 -39.65
C THR A 98 -7.02 -5.68 -40.42
N LYS A 99 -6.70 -4.90 -41.45
CA LYS A 99 -5.45 -4.97 -42.19
C LYS A 99 -4.77 -3.61 -42.10
N VAL A 100 -3.52 -3.59 -41.66
CA VAL A 100 -2.76 -2.36 -41.46
C VAL A 100 -1.66 -2.28 -42.51
N ASP A 101 -1.61 -1.15 -43.23
CA ASP A 101 -0.59 -0.87 -44.23
C ASP A 101 0.13 0.45 -43.89
N GLY A 102 1.34 0.63 -44.43
CA GLY A 102 2.12 1.87 -44.24
C GLY A 102 2.85 2.01 -42.90
N VAL A 103 2.99 0.91 -42.14
CA VAL A 103 3.78 0.84 -40.89
C VAL A 103 4.80 -0.30 -40.97
N GLY A 104 5.81 -0.28 -40.08
CA GLY A 104 6.79 -1.37 -39.96
C GLY A 104 6.13 -2.71 -39.61
N ARG A 105 6.79 -3.83 -39.97
CA ARG A 105 6.25 -5.19 -39.80
C ARG A 105 5.81 -5.47 -38.36
N ASP A 106 6.66 -5.18 -37.39
CA ASP A 106 6.37 -5.50 -35.99
C ASP A 106 5.15 -4.74 -35.47
N LEU A 107 5.01 -3.46 -35.85
CA LEU A 107 3.84 -2.66 -35.50
C LEU A 107 2.58 -3.16 -36.21
N LYS A 108 2.71 -3.56 -37.48
CA LYS A 108 1.60 -4.14 -38.26
C LYS A 108 1.10 -5.42 -37.58
N ASP A 109 1.98 -6.35 -37.28
CA ASP A 109 1.63 -7.64 -36.69
C ASP A 109 0.99 -7.47 -35.31
N ALA A 110 1.52 -6.55 -34.48
CA ALA A 110 0.93 -6.21 -33.18
C ALA A 110 -0.47 -5.59 -33.31
N LEU A 111 -0.65 -4.63 -34.22
CA LEU A 111 -1.95 -3.97 -34.45
C LEU A 111 -2.99 -4.95 -34.98
N GLU A 112 -2.64 -5.78 -35.95
CA GLU A 112 -3.55 -6.78 -36.53
C GLU A 112 -3.94 -7.83 -35.49
N LEU A 113 -3.00 -8.29 -34.66
CA LEU A 113 -3.29 -9.22 -33.57
C LEU A 113 -4.24 -8.61 -32.54
N ARG A 114 -3.98 -7.38 -32.07
CA ARG A 114 -4.88 -6.67 -31.14
C ARG A 114 -6.26 -6.47 -31.74
N ASN A 115 -6.32 -5.98 -32.98
CA ASN A 115 -7.58 -5.66 -33.66
C ASN A 115 -8.40 -6.92 -33.95
N LYS A 116 -7.75 -8.07 -34.19
CA LYS A 116 -8.42 -9.37 -34.28
C LYS A 116 -9.26 -9.66 -33.02
N TYR A 117 -8.67 -9.49 -31.83
CA TYR A 117 -9.40 -9.75 -30.58
C TYR A 117 -10.45 -8.68 -30.24
N PHE A 118 -10.23 -7.42 -30.63
CA PHE A 118 -11.29 -6.41 -30.55
C PHE A 118 -12.48 -6.73 -31.47
N ASN A 119 -12.23 -7.24 -32.68
CA ASN A 119 -13.31 -7.55 -33.62
C ASN A 119 -14.12 -8.79 -33.23
N ASN A 120 -13.58 -9.66 -32.37
CA ASN A 120 -14.33 -10.77 -31.76
C ASN A 120 -15.37 -10.27 -30.74
N ASP A 121 -15.15 -9.10 -30.15
CA ASP A 121 -16.05 -8.48 -29.19
C ASP A 121 -17.13 -7.63 -29.89
N ARG A 122 -18.37 -8.12 -29.90
CA ARG A 122 -19.51 -7.39 -30.46
C ARG A 122 -19.89 -6.14 -29.67
N SER A 123 -19.55 -6.08 -28.38
CA SER A 123 -19.91 -4.95 -27.51
C SER A 123 -19.03 -3.73 -27.72
N MET A 124 -17.84 -3.91 -28.33
CA MET A 124 -16.83 -2.88 -28.58
C MET A 124 -16.24 -2.26 -27.30
N ILE A 125 -16.60 -2.74 -26.11
CA ILE A 125 -16.20 -2.17 -24.83
C ILE A 125 -14.67 -2.18 -24.70
N GLY A 126 -14.02 -3.30 -25.04
CA GLY A 126 -12.56 -3.40 -24.99
C GLY A 126 -11.89 -2.33 -25.85
N ARG A 127 -12.39 -2.12 -27.06
CA ARG A 127 -11.86 -1.10 -27.98
C ARG A 127 -12.09 0.32 -27.45
N GLU A 128 -13.28 0.60 -26.92
CA GLU A 128 -13.62 1.92 -26.37
C GLU A 128 -12.74 2.29 -25.17
N LEU A 129 -12.51 1.34 -24.26
CA LEU A 129 -11.60 1.52 -23.10
C LEU A 129 -10.17 1.85 -23.53
N SER A 130 -9.67 1.19 -24.58
CA SER A 130 -8.35 1.51 -25.16
C SER A 130 -8.33 2.88 -25.82
N ALA A 131 -9.36 3.22 -26.61
CA ALA A 131 -9.45 4.51 -27.28
C ALA A 131 -9.56 5.69 -26.29
N GLN A 132 -10.28 5.50 -25.19
CA GLN A 132 -10.39 6.48 -24.11
C GLN A 132 -9.02 6.70 -23.45
N LYS A 133 -8.30 5.63 -23.11
CA LYS A 133 -6.97 5.73 -22.50
C LYS A 133 -5.97 6.42 -23.43
N TYR A 134 -5.98 6.07 -24.72
CA TYR A 134 -5.14 6.73 -25.72
C TYR A 134 -5.40 8.25 -25.77
N LYS A 135 -6.67 8.68 -25.79
CA LYS A 135 -7.03 10.10 -25.78
C LYS A 135 -6.57 10.81 -24.50
N GLU A 136 -6.73 10.16 -23.35
CA GLU A 136 -6.27 10.66 -22.05
C GLU A 136 -4.74 10.90 -22.06
N LEU A 137 -3.96 9.89 -22.45
CA LEU A 137 -2.50 9.97 -22.52
C LEU A 137 -2.03 11.02 -23.53
N ARG A 138 -2.67 11.09 -24.70
CA ARG A 138 -2.37 12.11 -25.72
C ARG A 138 -2.63 13.53 -25.21
N SER A 139 -3.71 13.72 -24.45
CA SER A 139 -4.04 14.99 -23.81
C SER A 139 -2.99 15.39 -22.77
N ARG A 140 -2.62 14.46 -21.88
CA ARG A 140 -1.59 14.68 -20.85
C ARG A 140 -0.20 14.96 -21.43
N ALA A 141 0.09 14.42 -22.62
CA ALA A 141 1.30 14.71 -23.37
C ALA A 141 1.22 16.01 -24.20
N ASN A 142 0.18 16.83 -24.09
CA ASN A 142 -0.02 18.04 -24.91
C ASN A 142 0.13 17.79 -26.43
N GLY A 143 -0.25 16.59 -26.90
CA GLY A 143 -0.09 16.17 -28.29
C GLY A 143 1.34 15.93 -28.77
N ARG A 144 2.37 16.09 -27.91
CA ARG A 144 3.77 15.78 -28.18
C ARG A 144 4.30 14.89 -27.07
N LEU A 145 4.53 13.61 -27.40
CA LEU A 145 5.07 12.69 -26.41
C LEU A 145 6.39 13.21 -25.82
N PRO A 146 6.56 13.12 -24.48
CA PRO A 146 7.85 13.39 -23.88
C PRO A 146 8.89 12.39 -24.41
N ARG A 147 10.17 12.70 -24.21
CA ARG A 147 11.23 11.71 -24.47
C ARG A 147 11.03 10.53 -23.51
N LEU A 148 10.56 9.42 -24.05
CA LEU A 148 10.39 8.18 -23.30
C LEU A 148 11.75 7.57 -23.04
N TYR A 149 11.92 6.99 -21.86
CA TYR A 149 13.10 6.21 -21.50
C TYR A 149 12.67 4.79 -21.19
N TYR A 150 13.53 3.85 -21.58
CA TYR A 150 13.28 2.44 -21.33
C TYR A 150 13.18 2.15 -19.84
N GLU A 151 12.14 1.41 -19.44
CA GLU A 151 11.98 0.83 -18.12
C GLU A 151 11.73 -0.67 -18.25
N ASP A 152 12.66 -1.48 -17.74
CA ASP A 152 12.52 -2.94 -17.69
C ASP A 152 11.56 -3.33 -16.57
N LYS A 153 10.28 -3.45 -16.93
CA LYS A 153 9.17 -3.79 -16.04
C LYS A 153 8.28 -4.88 -16.64
N ASP A 154 8.77 -5.60 -17.64
CA ASP A 154 7.99 -6.59 -18.39
C ASP A 154 7.55 -7.75 -17.50
N GLU A 155 8.46 -8.31 -16.70
CA GLU A 155 8.12 -9.38 -15.77
C GLU A 155 7.11 -8.90 -14.72
N GLU A 156 7.32 -7.72 -14.14
CA GLU A 156 6.38 -7.13 -13.17
C GLU A 156 4.99 -6.91 -13.79
N TYR A 157 4.93 -6.45 -15.04
CA TYR A 157 3.69 -6.27 -15.80
C TYR A 157 2.98 -7.59 -16.09
N LEU A 158 3.71 -8.64 -16.49
CA LEU A 158 3.12 -9.97 -16.70
C LEU A 158 2.55 -10.54 -15.41
N GLN A 159 3.30 -10.45 -14.30
CA GLN A 159 2.83 -10.92 -13.00
C GLN A 159 1.58 -10.15 -12.55
N MET A 160 1.53 -8.82 -12.81
CA MET A 160 0.34 -8.00 -12.59
C MET A 160 -0.85 -8.53 -13.40
N MET A 161 -0.67 -8.80 -14.69
CA MET A 161 -1.75 -9.32 -15.54
C MET A 161 -2.24 -10.71 -15.09
N LYS A 162 -1.34 -11.62 -14.69
CA LYS A 162 -1.70 -12.93 -14.13
C LYS A 162 -2.56 -12.79 -12.86
N ARG A 163 -2.18 -11.87 -11.96
CA ARG A 163 -2.96 -11.56 -10.76
C ARG A 163 -4.33 -10.99 -11.10
N LEU A 164 -4.43 -10.09 -12.08
CA LEU A 164 -5.71 -9.52 -12.52
C LEU A 164 -6.64 -10.58 -13.13
N MET A 165 -6.12 -11.49 -13.93
CA MET A 165 -6.88 -12.63 -14.47
C MET A 165 -7.41 -13.54 -13.36
N SER A 166 -6.58 -13.78 -12.34
CA SER A 166 -6.96 -14.60 -11.17
C SER A 166 -7.95 -13.89 -10.23
N ALA A 167 -7.91 -12.55 -10.15
CA ALA A 167 -8.73 -11.74 -9.26
C ALA A 167 -10.23 -11.74 -9.61
N LYS A 168 -10.61 -12.26 -10.78
CA LYS A 168 -12.00 -12.44 -11.22
C LYS A 168 -12.88 -13.16 -10.20
N HIS A 169 -12.31 -14.10 -9.45
CA HIS A 169 -13.00 -14.89 -8.44
C HIS A 169 -12.82 -14.36 -7.01
N GLY A 170 -12.18 -13.19 -6.85
CA GLY A 170 -11.88 -12.60 -5.55
C GLY A 170 -13.02 -11.76 -4.97
N ASP A 171 -13.01 -11.61 -3.64
CA ASP A 171 -14.07 -10.93 -2.86
C ASP A 171 -14.21 -9.42 -3.16
N ASP A 172 -13.16 -8.77 -3.67
CA ASP A 172 -13.08 -7.30 -3.79
C ASP A 172 -13.56 -6.75 -5.14
N GLY A 173 -13.90 -7.62 -6.10
CA GLY A 173 -14.31 -7.25 -7.46
C GLY A 173 -13.16 -6.74 -8.34
N ILE A 174 -13.32 -6.90 -9.66
CA ILE A 174 -12.24 -6.64 -10.63
C ILE A 174 -11.77 -5.18 -10.66
N HIS A 175 -12.67 -4.21 -10.45
CA HIS A 175 -12.30 -2.78 -10.44
C HIS A 175 -11.33 -2.43 -9.31
N LYS A 176 -11.54 -2.96 -8.10
CA LYS A 176 -10.61 -2.74 -6.99
C LYS A 176 -9.27 -3.42 -7.23
N ALA A 177 -9.29 -4.62 -7.80
CA ALA A 177 -8.07 -5.34 -8.18
C ALA A 177 -7.25 -4.53 -9.20
N ILE A 178 -7.88 -4.01 -10.26
CA ILE A 178 -7.23 -3.15 -11.25
C ILE A 178 -6.61 -1.93 -10.59
N ASN A 179 -7.38 -1.17 -9.81
CA ASN A 179 -6.86 0.05 -9.15
C ASN A 179 -5.67 -0.25 -8.24
N ARG A 180 -5.74 -1.34 -7.47
CA ARG A 180 -4.68 -1.79 -6.57
C ARG A 180 -3.40 -2.16 -7.33
N GLU A 181 -3.53 -2.97 -8.37
CA GLU A 181 -2.40 -3.41 -9.20
C GLU A 181 -1.77 -2.25 -9.97
N MET A 182 -2.58 -1.32 -10.49
CA MET A 182 -2.09 -0.09 -11.13
C MET A 182 -1.34 0.81 -10.15
N ALA A 183 -1.85 0.99 -8.92
CA ALA A 183 -1.17 1.80 -7.90
C ALA A 183 0.18 1.21 -7.50
N GLU A 184 0.29 -0.12 -7.46
CA GLU A 184 1.55 -0.82 -7.22
C GLU A 184 2.51 -0.68 -8.40
N PHE A 185 2.03 -0.93 -9.62
CA PHE A 185 2.86 -0.97 -10.82
C PHE A 185 3.34 0.41 -11.24
N TYR A 186 2.53 1.47 -11.08
CA TYR A 186 2.92 2.85 -11.42
C TYR A 186 3.47 3.66 -10.24
N GLY A 187 3.43 3.10 -9.03
CA GLY A 187 4.03 3.71 -7.86
C GLY A 187 5.55 3.83 -7.98
N GLU A 188 6.08 4.99 -7.60
CA GLU A 188 7.50 5.14 -7.33
C GLU A 188 7.81 4.59 -5.94
N LYS A 189 8.81 3.71 -5.87
CA LYS A 189 9.26 3.10 -4.61
C LYS A 189 10.53 3.78 -4.13
N THR A 190 10.49 4.31 -2.92
CA THR A 190 11.65 4.84 -2.22
C THR A 190 12.37 3.72 -1.48
N GLU A 191 13.70 3.68 -1.52
CA GLU A 191 14.45 2.71 -0.74
C GLU A 191 14.29 2.97 0.76
N ILE A 192 13.93 1.93 1.51
CA ILE A 192 13.73 1.99 2.96
C ILE A 192 14.80 1.14 3.64
N SER A 193 15.45 1.70 4.67
CA SER A 193 16.45 0.96 5.45
C SER A 193 15.83 -0.28 6.14
N LYS A 194 16.58 -1.39 6.15
CA LYS A 194 16.12 -2.66 6.77
C LYS A 194 15.73 -2.50 8.24
N THR A 195 16.44 -1.67 8.99
CA THR A 195 16.12 -1.37 10.40
C THR A 195 14.75 -0.72 10.51
N LEU A 196 14.46 0.29 9.68
CA LEU A 196 13.16 0.96 9.70
C LEU A 196 12.03 0.02 9.29
N VAL A 197 12.27 -0.87 8.32
CA VAL A 197 11.34 -1.94 7.94
C VAL A 197 11.03 -2.85 9.13
N LEU A 198 12.05 -3.37 9.81
CA LEU A 198 11.89 -4.25 10.97
C LEU A 198 11.11 -3.56 12.09
N ASP A 199 11.50 -2.33 12.45
CA ASP A 199 10.83 -1.55 13.50
C ASP A 199 9.34 -1.33 13.17
N SER A 200 9.04 -1.07 11.90
CA SER A 200 7.67 -0.83 11.43
C SER A 200 6.83 -2.11 11.43
N ARG A 201 7.43 -3.25 11.04
CA ARG A 201 6.79 -4.58 11.12
C ARG A 201 6.45 -4.95 12.56
N ILE A 202 7.41 -4.79 13.47
CA ILE A 202 7.20 -5.07 14.89
C ILE A 202 6.11 -4.15 15.42
N SER A 203 6.24 -2.83 15.20
CA SER A 203 5.27 -1.83 15.67
C SER A 203 3.86 -2.12 15.19
N LEU A 204 3.65 -2.41 13.90
CA LEU A 204 2.33 -2.75 13.38
C LEU A 204 1.81 -4.07 13.94
N SER A 205 2.67 -5.10 14.05
CA SER A 205 2.25 -6.43 14.51
C SER A 205 1.69 -6.43 15.93
N ILE A 206 2.24 -5.60 16.83
CA ILE A 206 1.82 -5.53 18.23
C ILE A 206 0.94 -4.32 18.54
N GLY A 207 0.40 -3.66 17.51
CA GLY A 207 -0.44 -2.47 17.66
C GLY A 207 0.26 -1.29 18.34
N GLY A 208 1.59 -1.23 18.23
CA GLY A 208 2.54 -0.38 18.95
C GLY A 208 2.14 1.10 19.06
N SER A 209 2.78 1.98 18.31
CA SER A 209 2.49 3.42 18.40
C SER A 209 1.04 3.80 18.02
N ILE A 210 0.28 2.86 17.42
CA ILE A 210 -1.12 3.05 16.99
C ILE A 210 -2.08 2.96 18.18
N PHE A 211 -2.10 1.85 18.91
CA PHE A 211 -3.01 1.65 20.05
C PHE A 211 -2.32 1.89 21.40
N ALA A 212 -1.05 2.31 21.32
CA ALA A 212 -0.21 2.92 22.34
C ALA A 212 0.31 2.08 23.53
N PRO A 213 0.90 0.88 23.34
CA PRO A 213 1.54 0.18 24.45
C PRO A 213 2.90 0.77 24.89
N GLY A 214 3.55 1.63 24.10
CA GLY A 214 4.72 2.39 24.56
C GLY A 214 4.38 3.42 25.64
N ILE A 215 3.17 4.00 25.57
CA ILE A 215 2.65 4.86 26.64
C ILE A 215 2.38 3.96 27.86
N PHE A 216 1.79 2.76 27.69
CA PHE A 216 1.59 1.82 28.81
C PHE A 216 2.85 1.61 29.66
N ALA A 217 4.00 1.27 29.07
CA ALA A 217 5.22 1.04 29.86
C ALA A 217 5.61 2.25 30.74
N ASN A 218 5.38 3.48 30.26
CA ASN A 218 5.63 4.70 31.03
C ASN A 218 4.47 5.04 32.00
N LEU A 219 3.23 4.78 31.61
CA LEU A 219 2.03 4.92 32.43
C LEU A 219 2.12 4.02 33.65
N ILE A 220 2.35 2.72 33.43
CA ILE A 220 2.55 1.69 34.43
C ILE A 220 3.64 2.08 35.44
N ARG A 221 4.74 2.69 34.98
CA ARG A 221 5.80 3.19 35.87
C ARG A 221 5.37 4.38 36.72
N SER A 222 4.63 5.32 36.14
CA SER A 222 4.17 6.54 36.83
C SER A 222 2.98 6.31 37.77
N LEU A 223 2.27 5.22 37.53
CA LEU A 223 1.08 4.80 38.22
C LEU A 223 1.50 3.76 39.26
N SER A 224 1.74 4.18 40.50
CA SER A 224 1.84 3.26 41.64
C SER A 224 0.48 2.58 41.93
N ILE A 225 -0.11 1.94 40.93
CA ILE A 225 -1.42 1.29 41.00
C ILE A 225 -1.20 -0.17 41.45
N PRO A 226 -1.95 -0.67 42.43
CA PRO A 226 -2.09 -2.10 42.67
C PRO A 226 -2.57 -2.83 41.40
N ASN A 227 -2.13 -4.07 41.18
CA ASN A 227 -2.62 -4.93 40.08
C ASN A 227 -2.26 -4.48 38.64
N ILE A 228 -1.10 -3.88 38.45
CA ILE A 228 -0.54 -3.54 37.11
C ILE A 228 -0.63 -4.72 36.13
N SER A 229 -0.23 -5.92 36.56
CA SER A 229 -0.26 -7.12 35.72
C SER A 229 -1.68 -7.47 35.26
N GLU A 230 -2.68 -7.29 36.12
CA GLU A 230 -4.09 -7.52 35.76
C GLU A 230 -4.57 -6.52 34.70
N ILE A 231 -4.17 -5.25 34.83
CA ILE A 231 -4.51 -4.21 33.85
C ILE A 231 -3.85 -4.50 32.49
N ILE A 232 -2.58 -4.88 32.48
CA ILE A 232 -1.83 -5.21 31.25
C ILE A 232 -2.47 -6.42 30.56
N ASN A 233 -2.65 -7.51 31.29
CA ASN A 233 -3.23 -8.75 30.75
C ASN A 233 -4.66 -8.55 30.24
N ARG A 234 -5.42 -7.61 30.81
CA ARG A 234 -6.77 -7.28 30.32
C ARG A 234 -6.74 -6.38 29.08
N ALA A 235 -5.85 -5.39 29.05
CA ALA A 235 -5.84 -4.35 28.03
C ALA A 235 -5.13 -4.77 26.76
N VAL A 236 -3.97 -5.45 26.87
CA VAL A 236 -3.13 -5.83 25.72
C VAL A 236 -3.92 -6.63 24.68
N PRO A 237 -4.67 -7.71 25.03
CA PRO A 237 -5.46 -8.46 24.04
C PRO A 237 -6.47 -7.60 23.27
N ARG A 238 -7.07 -6.60 23.92
CA ARG A 238 -8.05 -5.69 23.27
C ARG A 238 -7.37 -4.69 22.33
N LEU A 239 -6.20 -4.20 22.70
CA LEU A 239 -5.42 -3.27 21.89
C LEU A 239 -4.80 -3.94 20.66
N ILE A 240 -4.42 -5.22 20.76
CA ILE A 240 -3.82 -5.97 19.65
C ILE A 240 -4.86 -6.66 18.76
N ALA A 241 -6.08 -6.88 19.22
CA ALA A 241 -7.15 -7.56 18.46
C ALA A 241 -7.36 -7.03 17.03
N PRO A 242 -7.24 -5.71 16.74
CA PRO A 242 -7.30 -5.21 15.36
C PRO A 242 -6.14 -5.72 14.49
N CYS A 243 -4.94 -5.83 15.06
CA CYS A 243 -3.75 -6.34 14.39
C CYS A 243 -3.84 -7.86 14.14
N GLU A 244 -4.39 -8.62 15.10
CA GLU A 244 -4.72 -10.04 14.92
C GLU A 244 -5.69 -10.24 13.75
N ASP A 245 -6.72 -9.40 13.67
CA ASP A 245 -7.68 -9.42 12.57
C ASP A 245 -7.02 -9.13 11.23
N LEU A 246 -6.19 -8.08 11.16
CA LEU A 246 -5.42 -7.74 9.97
C LEU A 246 -4.56 -8.91 9.49
N ILE A 247 -3.77 -9.50 10.40
CA ILE A 247 -2.88 -10.63 10.09
C ILE A 247 -3.69 -11.85 9.62
N SER A 248 -4.83 -12.14 10.26
CA SER A 248 -5.69 -13.25 9.85
C SER A 248 -6.27 -13.05 8.44
N LYS A 249 -6.64 -11.82 8.06
CA LYS A 249 -7.18 -11.50 6.74
C LYS A 249 -6.12 -11.43 5.65
N MET A 250 -4.85 -11.22 6.01
CA MET A 250 -3.71 -11.28 5.08
C MET A 250 -3.38 -12.72 4.67
N HIS A 251 -3.83 -13.72 5.44
CA HIS A 251 -3.57 -15.12 5.17
C HIS A 251 -4.10 -15.51 3.78
N LEU A 252 -3.28 -16.20 2.97
CA LEU A 252 -3.54 -16.62 1.58
C LEU A 252 -3.78 -15.49 0.57
N LYS A 253 -3.70 -14.22 0.96
CA LYS A 253 -3.77 -13.09 0.02
C LYS A 253 -2.44 -12.91 -0.71
N SER A 254 -2.49 -12.37 -1.92
CA SER A 254 -1.31 -11.95 -2.69
C SER A 254 -0.57 -10.81 -2.00
N SER A 255 0.67 -10.54 -2.39
CA SER A 255 1.47 -9.47 -1.77
C SER A 255 0.84 -8.09 -1.94
N THR A 256 0.34 -7.75 -3.13
CA THR A 256 -0.36 -6.49 -3.39
C THR A 256 -1.62 -6.34 -2.53
N GLU A 257 -2.38 -7.43 -2.36
CA GLU A 257 -3.56 -7.47 -1.48
C GLU A 257 -3.21 -7.22 -0.02
N ARG A 258 -2.17 -7.92 0.46
CA ARG A 258 -1.66 -7.72 1.82
C ARG A 258 -1.25 -6.28 2.05
N ARG A 259 -0.52 -5.67 1.11
CA ARG A 259 -0.12 -4.25 1.20
C ARG A 259 -1.33 -3.34 1.23
N SER A 260 -2.29 -3.53 0.34
CA SER A 260 -3.54 -2.77 0.31
C SER A 260 -4.30 -2.86 1.64
N LEU A 261 -4.44 -4.07 2.20
CA LEU A 261 -5.10 -4.28 3.50
C LEU A 261 -4.40 -3.54 4.63
N VAL A 262 -3.06 -3.56 4.66
CA VAL A 262 -2.27 -2.82 5.65
C VAL A 262 -2.48 -1.31 5.50
N LEU A 263 -2.44 -0.79 4.28
CA LEU A 263 -2.67 0.64 4.04
C LEU A 263 -4.10 1.06 4.42
N ASP A 264 -5.11 0.26 4.05
CA ASP A 264 -6.51 0.50 4.41
C ASP A 264 -6.73 0.47 5.93
N PHE A 265 -6.08 -0.48 6.61
CA PHE A 265 -6.07 -0.57 8.07
C PHE A 265 -5.48 0.69 8.71
N LEU A 266 -4.29 1.10 8.29
CA LEU A 266 -3.61 2.29 8.81
C LEU A 266 -4.40 3.58 8.52
N TYR A 267 -4.98 3.71 7.33
CA TYR A 267 -5.89 4.82 7.03
C TYR A 267 -7.16 4.79 7.89
N GLY A 268 -7.67 3.60 8.22
CA GLY A 268 -8.78 3.43 9.16
C GLY A 268 -8.43 3.86 10.58
N CYS A 269 -7.17 3.76 10.98
CA CYS A 269 -6.68 4.28 12.26
C CYS A 269 -6.55 5.82 12.28
N LEU A 270 -6.23 6.46 11.14
CA LEU A 270 -6.15 7.92 11.04
C LEU A 270 -7.52 8.60 10.88
N LYS A 271 -8.36 8.04 10.01
CA LYS A 271 -9.65 8.62 9.65
C LYS A 271 -10.71 7.55 9.83
N ARG A 272 -11.76 7.88 10.57
CA ARG A 272 -12.89 6.99 10.78
C ARG A 272 -13.55 6.67 9.44
N LYS A 273 -13.21 5.51 8.88
CA LYS A 273 -13.75 4.99 7.62
C LYS A 273 -14.62 3.78 7.92
N ASN A 274 -15.69 3.63 7.16
CA ASN A 274 -16.41 2.37 7.12
C ASN A 274 -15.51 1.36 6.39
N GLY A 275 -15.13 0.29 7.09
CA GLY A 275 -14.21 -0.70 6.60
C GLY A 275 -14.24 -1.96 7.46
N PRO A 276 -13.59 -3.04 7.00
CA PRO A 276 -13.67 -4.35 7.64
C PRO A 276 -13.10 -4.38 9.07
N PHE A 277 -12.24 -3.43 9.43
CA PHE A 277 -11.57 -3.36 10.72
C PHE A 277 -12.22 -2.37 11.70
N LYS A 278 -13.24 -1.61 11.26
CA LYS A 278 -13.79 -0.47 12.01
C LYS A 278 -14.16 -0.82 13.44
N GLU A 279 -14.92 -1.90 13.64
CA GLU A 279 -15.41 -2.26 14.96
C GLU A 279 -14.27 -2.59 15.93
N LYS A 280 -13.26 -3.36 15.47
CA LYS A 280 -12.10 -3.71 16.30
C LYS A 280 -11.23 -2.49 16.57
N ILE A 281 -11.01 -1.64 15.57
CA ILE A 281 -10.28 -0.37 15.73
C ILE A 281 -10.97 0.52 16.75
N ASP A 282 -12.29 0.74 16.62
CA ASP A 282 -13.08 1.57 17.55
C ASP A 282 -12.95 1.01 18.99
N LYS A 283 -13.08 -0.30 19.20
CA LYS A 283 -12.90 -0.95 20.51
C LYS A 283 -11.50 -0.79 21.09
N ALA A 284 -10.46 -0.87 20.28
CA ALA A 284 -9.09 -0.66 20.72
C ALA A 284 -8.84 0.80 21.15
N PHE A 285 -9.39 1.76 20.39
CA PHE A 285 -9.36 3.17 20.77
C PHE A 285 -10.15 3.46 22.06
N GLU A 286 -11.31 2.83 22.25
CA GLU A 286 -12.06 2.93 23.50
C GLU A 286 -11.25 2.41 24.70
N GLU A 287 -10.56 1.27 24.55
CA GLU A 287 -9.71 0.75 25.63
C GLU A 287 -8.52 1.69 25.89
N ARG A 288 -7.87 2.23 24.85
CA ARG A 288 -6.82 3.26 24.99
C ARG A 288 -7.32 4.45 25.81
N THR A 289 -8.50 4.97 25.50
CA THR A 289 -9.10 6.12 26.21
C THR A 289 -9.31 5.81 27.69
N LYS A 290 -9.81 4.62 28.03
CA LYS A 290 -9.99 4.21 29.45
C LYS A 290 -8.68 4.22 30.23
N ILE A 291 -7.58 3.78 29.62
CA ILE A 291 -6.25 3.82 30.27
C ILE A 291 -5.76 5.26 30.42
N LEU A 292 -5.93 6.10 29.41
CA LEU A 292 -5.52 7.50 29.47
C LEU A 292 -6.31 8.30 30.51
N ASP A 293 -7.62 8.01 30.65
CA ASP A 293 -8.48 8.64 31.67
C ASP A 293 -8.00 8.33 33.09
N ILE A 294 -7.56 7.10 33.35
CA ILE A 294 -6.98 6.72 34.65
C ILE A 294 -5.69 7.51 34.92
N TYR A 295 -4.83 7.63 33.91
CA TYR A 295 -3.55 8.31 34.04
C TYR A 295 -3.65 9.82 34.23
N LEU A 296 -4.53 10.46 33.47
CA LEU A 296 -4.65 11.91 33.43
C LEU A 296 -5.61 12.45 34.50
N LYS A 297 -6.19 11.57 35.32
CA LYS A 297 -7.14 11.94 36.37
C LYS A 297 -6.52 12.96 37.32
N GLY A 298 -7.11 14.15 37.36
CA GLY A 298 -6.67 15.25 38.23
C GLY A 298 -5.43 16.00 37.74
N ASP A 299 -4.92 15.71 36.53
CA ASP A 299 -3.79 16.45 35.94
C ASP A 299 -4.28 17.76 35.31
N PRO A 300 -3.83 18.94 35.78
CA PRO A 300 -4.23 20.23 35.21
C PRO A 300 -3.75 20.43 33.75
N LYS A 301 -2.85 19.58 33.25
CA LYS A 301 -2.33 19.59 31.88
C LYS A 301 -2.86 18.42 31.03
N ALA A 302 -3.88 17.69 31.51
CA ALA A 302 -4.44 16.51 30.84
C ALA A 302 -4.72 16.73 29.34
N GLN A 303 -5.45 17.80 29.01
CA GLN A 303 -5.83 18.11 27.62
C GLN A 303 -4.62 18.37 26.73
N LYS A 304 -3.60 19.08 27.23
CA LYS A 304 -2.36 19.32 26.49
C LYS A 304 -1.58 18.02 26.27
N LYS A 305 -1.55 17.12 27.25
CA LYS A 305 -0.91 15.81 27.11
C LYS A 305 -1.64 14.95 26.06
N LEU A 306 -2.97 14.91 26.06
CA LEU A 306 -3.76 14.19 25.05
C LEU A 306 -3.44 14.67 23.63
N GLN A 307 -3.44 15.98 23.38
CA GLN A 307 -3.11 16.53 22.07
C GLN A 307 -1.72 16.13 21.58
N ILE A 308 -0.73 16.06 22.47
CA ILE A 308 0.62 15.61 22.12
C ILE A 308 0.63 14.12 21.76
N LEU A 309 -0.11 13.30 22.51
CA LEU A 309 -0.21 11.86 22.26
C LEU A 309 -0.92 11.55 20.95
N ASP A 310 -2.00 12.27 20.64
CA ASP A 310 -2.75 12.09 19.40
C ASP A 310 -1.91 12.53 18.19
N LYS A 311 -1.20 13.67 18.28
CA LYS A 311 -0.27 14.08 17.23
C LYS A 311 0.86 13.07 17.02
N PHE A 312 1.45 12.56 18.10
CA PHE A 312 2.48 11.54 18.02
C PHE A 312 1.97 10.25 17.34
N GLN A 313 0.74 9.84 17.67
CA GLN A 313 0.10 8.69 17.04
C GLN A 313 -0.11 8.92 15.54
N GLU A 314 -0.61 10.10 15.14
CA GLU A 314 -0.78 10.46 13.74
C GLU A 314 0.56 10.41 12.98
N ASP A 315 1.61 11.01 13.54
CA ASP A 315 2.96 11.02 12.97
C ASP A 315 3.50 9.58 12.77
N GLU A 316 3.28 8.71 13.75
CA GLU A 316 3.70 7.31 13.68
C GLU A 316 2.89 6.50 12.65
N ILE A 317 1.57 6.71 12.55
CA ILE A 317 0.76 6.04 11.51
C ILE A 317 1.19 6.53 10.12
N ASN A 318 1.46 7.81 9.94
CA ASN A 318 1.98 8.37 8.68
C ASN A 318 3.34 7.77 8.31
N LYS A 319 4.23 7.58 9.29
CA LYS A 319 5.50 6.87 9.09
C LYS A 319 5.29 5.42 8.65
N LEU A 320 4.37 4.69 9.30
CA LEU A 320 4.05 3.31 8.90
C LEU A 320 3.46 3.27 7.47
N LEU A 321 2.55 4.18 7.13
CA LEU A 321 2.00 4.31 5.78
C LEU A 321 3.12 4.52 4.74
N PHE A 322 4.06 5.41 5.03
CA PHE A 322 5.21 5.65 4.17
C PHE A 322 6.06 4.38 4.01
N VAL A 323 6.37 3.68 5.10
CA VAL A 323 7.18 2.45 5.04
C VAL A 323 6.46 1.37 4.24
N PHE A 324 5.24 1.00 4.62
CA PHE A 324 4.51 -0.13 3.99
C PHE A 324 4.12 0.13 2.53
N LYS A 325 4.02 1.39 2.12
CA LYS A 325 3.88 1.76 0.70
C LYS A 325 5.13 1.42 -0.13
N ASN A 326 6.32 1.42 0.49
CA ASN A 326 7.60 1.36 -0.21
C ASN A 326 8.39 0.07 0.01
N ILE A 327 8.02 -0.78 0.98
CA ILE A 327 8.74 -2.04 1.23
C ILE A 327 8.52 -3.08 0.12
N LYS A 328 9.46 -4.03 0.03
CA LYS A 328 9.32 -5.22 -0.82
C LYS A 328 8.30 -6.19 -0.22
N ASP A 329 7.83 -7.11 -1.05
CA ASP A 329 6.77 -8.05 -0.66
C ASP A 329 7.22 -9.01 0.45
N ASP A 330 8.46 -9.52 0.38
CA ASP A 330 9.05 -10.41 1.40
C ASP A 330 9.20 -9.72 2.76
N ASP A 331 9.29 -8.38 2.76
CA ASP A 331 9.38 -7.58 3.97
C ASP A 331 8.01 -7.39 4.64
N LEU A 332 6.89 -7.72 3.98
CA LEU A 332 5.54 -7.62 4.52
C LEU A 332 5.14 -8.87 5.33
N ALA A 333 5.97 -9.23 6.29
CA ALA A 333 5.74 -10.35 7.20
C ALA A 333 5.35 -9.83 8.59
N LEU A 334 4.03 -9.67 8.80
CA LEU A 334 3.46 -9.35 10.11
C LEU A 334 3.20 -10.63 10.91
N ARG A 335 3.44 -10.58 12.22
CA ARG A 335 3.35 -11.76 13.08
C ARG A 335 2.83 -11.39 14.46
N ILE A 336 1.76 -12.05 14.87
CA ILE A 336 1.26 -11.99 16.23
C ILE A 336 0.83 -13.39 16.66
N ASP A 337 1.65 -14.02 17.49
CA ASP A 337 1.35 -15.30 18.10
C ASP A 337 1.51 -15.19 19.62
N ARG A 338 1.16 -16.27 20.31
CA ARG A 338 1.21 -16.31 21.77
C ARG A 338 2.59 -15.92 22.32
N ALA A 339 3.69 -16.37 21.70
CA ALA A 339 5.04 -16.05 22.17
C ALA A 339 5.37 -14.57 21.98
N VAL A 340 4.92 -13.96 20.86
CA VAL A 340 5.04 -12.51 20.62
C VAL A 340 4.25 -11.73 21.67
N VAL A 341 3.01 -12.14 21.97
CA VAL A 341 2.16 -11.46 22.96
C VAL A 341 2.75 -11.58 24.36
N GLU A 342 3.22 -12.76 24.76
CA GLU A 342 3.86 -13.00 26.07
C GLU A 342 5.16 -12.16 26.20
N ALA A 343 6.03 -12.18 25.20
CA ALA A 343 7.24 -11.36 25.19
C ALA A 343 6.93 -9.85 25.22
N TYR A 344 5.82 -9.45 24.62
CA TYR A 344 5.39 -8.06 24.66
C TYR A 344 4.86 -7.66 26.04
N ILE A 345 4.04 -8.48 26.68
CA ILE A 345 3.57 -8.27 28.05
C ILE A 345 4.76 -8.17 29.01
N ASP A 346 5.73 -9.09 28.89
CA ASP A 346 6.97 -9.08 29.69
C ASP A 346 7.76 -7.77 29.49
N PHE A 347 7.88 -7.30 28.24
CA PHE A 347 8.49 -6.01 27.95
C PHE A 347 7.73 -4.84 28.60
N LEU A 348 6.40 -4.86 28.62
CA LEU A 348 5.59 -3.80 29.25
C LEU A 348 5.70 -3.81 30.78
N GLU A 349 5.78 -5.00 31.40
CA GLU A 349 5.92 -5.18 32.84
C GLU A 349 7.31 -4.80 33.34
N ASN A 350 8.36 -5.29 32.67
CA ASN A 350 9.73 -5.19 33.15
C ASN A 350 10.51 -4.03 32.52
N ASN A 351 10.18 -3.65 31.28
CA ASN A 351 10.79 -2.56 30.50
C ASN A 351 12.32 -2.56 30.57
N GLN A 352 12.90 -3.76 30.49
CA GLN A 352 14.32 -4.02 30.42
C GLN A 352 14.77 -4.11 28.95
N VAL A 353 16.01 -3.72 28.69
CA VAL A 353 16.62 -3.82 27.34
C VAL A 353 16.59 -5.28 26.85
N SER A 354 16.89 -6.23 27.74
CA SER A 354 16.83 -7.68 27.47
C SER A 354 15.45 -8.15 27.02
N ALA A 355 14.36 -7.69 27.67
CA ALA A 355 12.99 -8.03 27.27
C ALA A 355 12.64 -7.47 25.88
N LYS A 356 13.11 -6.26 25.57
CA LYS A 356 12.98 -5.67 24.23
C LYS A 356 13.74 -6.47 23.17
N GLU A 357 14.99 -6.84 23.47
CA GLU A 357 15.83 -7.65 22.57
C GLU A 357 15.20 -9.03 22.31
N ASN A 358 14.64 -9.66 23.35
CA ASN A 358 13.90 -10.93 23.22
C ASN A 358 12.71 -10.79 22.27
N LEU A 359 11.90 -9.74 22.42
CA LEU A 359 10.77 -9.46 21.53
C LEU A 359 11.25 -9.27 20.08
N TYR A 360 12.29 -8.45 19.87
CA TYR A 360 12.84 -8.19 18.53
C TYR A 360 13.41 -9.46 17.90
N GLY A 361 14.05 -10.32 18.70
CA GLY A 361 14.57 -11.61 18.28
C GLY A 361 13.52 -12.58 17.74
N LEU A 362 12.23 -12.40 18.08
CA LEU A 362 11.12 -13.19 17.52
C LEU A 362 10.76 -12.82 16.07
N PHE A 363 11.14 -11.62 15.61
CA PHE A 363 10.85 -11.11 14.27
C PHE A 363 12.05 -11.18 13.32
N MET A 364 13.24 -11.52 13.84
CA MET A 364 14.46 -11.77 13.06
C MET A 364 14.61 -13.23 12.62
N LYS A 365 13.75 -14.13 13.13
CA LYS A 365 13.62 -15.53 12.69
C LYS A 365 12.58 -15.62 11.61
#